data_AF-A0A5J5IUH4-F1
#
_entry.id   AF-A0A5J5IUH4-F1
#
_cell.length_a   1.000
_cell.length_b   1.000
_cell.length_c   1.000
_cell.angle_alpha   90.00
_cell.angle_beta   90.00
_cell.angle_gamma   90.00
#
_symmetry.space_group_name_H-M   'P 1'
#
loop_
_entity.id
_entity.type
_entity.pdbx_description
1 polymer ?
#
loop_
_entity_poly.entity_id
_entity_poly.type
_entity_poly.pdbx_seq_one_letter_code
_entity_poly.pdbx_strand_id
1 'polypeptide(L)'
;MMRKSRRWGAPACVIMAVLILTACTAGSAAQATDLYEQAREVNRTFKETVAEVQRHIFDGEWRVRNYGDMPDPCDDGYEYYLTRATPEEFTFDEQGPQRMQELEGWLVENGWVVAPSPTYGEGIDNIIIMAGKPDAFVSRLDIDLLPGVAAEGTVDVLAIRATSTCQPGDANELIIELYPGFPVTPADQSHIPERESPDTPRWFGLTEDGQPRPL
;
A
#
# COMPACT_ATOMS: atom_id res chain seq x y z
N MET A 1 -52.38 -27.96 -62.17
CA MET A 1 -52.05 -29.30 -61.64
C MET A 1 -50.55 -29.37 -61.42
N MET A 2 -50.13 -29.64 -60.19
CA MET A 2 -48.74 -29.76 -59.75
C MET A 2 -48.01 -30.91 -60.45
N ARG A 3 -46.71 -30.75 -60.74
CA ARG A 3 -45.67 -31.64 -60.19
C ARG A 3 -44.25 -31.10 -60.41
N LYS A 4 -43.51 -31.08 -59.30
CA LYS A 4 -42.11 -30.73 -59.12
C LYS A 4 -41.19 -31.73 -59.84
N SER A 5 -40.11 -31.25 -60.44
CA SER A 5 -38.88 -32.01 -60.68
C SER A 5 -37.69 -31.24 -60.11
N ARG A 6 -36.70 -32.01 -59.63
CA ARG A 6 -35.87 -31.74 -58.47
C ARG A 6 -34.40 -31.88 -58.86
N ARG A 7 -33.60 -30.86 -58.54
CA ARG A 7 -32.15 -30.83 -58.21
C ARG A 7 -31.17 -31.23 -59.33
N TRP A 8 -30.05 -30.49 -59.41
CA TRP A 8 -28.71 -30.93 -59.00
C TRP A 8 -27.85 -29.68 -58.77
N GLY A 9 -27.59 -29.37 -57.50
CA GLY A 9 -26.64 -28.35 -57.07
C GLY A 9 -25.39 -29.05 -56.54
N ALA A 10 -24.23 -28.58 -57.00
CA ALA A 10 -22.91 -29.08 -56.63
C ALA A 10 -22.64 -28.96 -55.11
N PRO A 11 -21.95 -29.91 -54.48
CA PRO A 11 -21.42 -29.73 -53.14
C PRO A 11 -20.12 -28.92 -53.21
N ALA A 12 -20.13 -27.70 -52.65
CA ALA A 12 -18.93 -26.94 -52.35
C ALA A 12 -18.23 -27.61 -51.15
N CYS A 13 -16.97 -27.99 -51.34
CA CYS A 13 -16.09 -28.49 -50.29
C CYS A 13 -15.90 -27.41 -49.21
N VAL A 14 -16.28 -27.73 -47.98
CA VAL A 14 -15.92 -26.97 -46.79
C VAL A 14 -14.45 -27.31 -46.46
N ILE A 15 -13.53 -26.39 -46.74
CA ILE A 15 -12.17 -26.46 -46.22
C ILE A 15 -12.23 -25.97 -44.77
N MET A 16 -12.29 -26.91 -43.85
CA MET A 16 -12.16 -26.66 -42.41
C MET A 16 -10.66 -26.45 -42.13
N ALA A 17 -10.23 -25.19 -42.13
CA ALA A 17 -8.88 -24.83 -41.70
C ALA A 17 -8.78 -25.04 -40.18
N VAL A 18 -8.16 -26.14 -39.77
CA VAL A 18 -7.74 -26.38 -38.39
C VAL A 18 -6.53 -25.49 -38.12
N LEU A 19 -6.75 -24.33 -37.50
CA LEU A 19 -5.69 -23.52 -36.91
C LEU A 19 -5.19 -24.25 -35.65
N ILE A 20 -4.06 -24.92 -35.79
CA ILE A 20 -3.33 -25.54 -34.68
C ILE A 20 -2.77 -24.42 -33.81
N LEU A 21 -3.24 -24.36 -32.56
CA LEU A 21 -2.76 -23.51 -31.49
C LEU A 21 -1.26 -23.74 -31.25
N THR A 22 -0.43 -22.79 -31.64
CA THR A 22 0.89 -22.57 -31.05
C THR A 22 0.81 -21.33 -30.16
N ALA A 23 0.09 -21.44 -29.04
CA ALA A 23 0.26 -20.51 -27.92
C ALA A 23 1.57 -20.89 -27.23
N CYS A 24 2.69 -20.40 -27.79
CA CYS A 24 3.95 -20.36 -27.06
C CYS A 24 3.76 -19.42 -25.86
N THR A 25 4.15 -19.92 -24.71
CA THR A 25 4.29 -19.28 -23.40
C THR A 25 5.04 -17.94 -23.48
N ALA A 26 4.33 -16.88 -23.83
CA ALA A 26 4.78 -15.49 -23.71
C ALA A 26 3.89 -14.68 -22.74
N GLY A 27 2.97 -15.36 -22.04
CA GLY A 27 2.05 -14.73 -21.07
C GLY A 27 2.74 -14.31 -19.78
N SER A 28 3.72 -15.07 -19.26
CA SER A 28 4.21 -14.87 -17.90
C SER A 28 5.13 -13.66 -17.71
N ALA A 29 6.11 -13.43 -18.58
CA ALA A 29 7.11 -12.36 -18.36
C ALA A 29 6.53 -10.96 -18.61
N ALA A 30 5.67 -10.81 -19.62
CA ALA A 30 5.02 -9.52 -19.91
C ALA A 30 3.96 -9.17 -18.84
N GLN A 31 3.25 -10.16 -18.30
CA GLN A 31 2.30 -9.96 -17.19
C GLN A 31 3.02 -9.67 -15.87
N ALA A 32 4.16 -10.32 -15.59
CA ALA A 32 4.96 -10.06 -14.40
C ALA A 32 5.62 -8.66 -14.40
N THR A 33 6.10 -8.19 -15.55
CA THR A 33 6.66 -6.82 -15.68
C THR A 33 5.59 -5.76 -15.45
N ASP A 34 4.37 -6.01 -15.95
CA ASP A 34 3.21 -5.12 -15.76
C ASP A 34 2.78 -5.09 -14.28
N LEU A 35 2.77 -6.25 -13.61
CA LEU A 35 2.47 -6.38 -12.19
C LEU A 35 3.49 -5.63 -11.31
N TYR A 36 4.79 -5.77 -11.60
CA TYR A 36 5.84 -5.07 -10.83
C TYR A 36 5.72 -3.54 -10.93
N GLU A 37 5.59 -2.98 -12.15
CA GLU A 37 5.51 -1.52 -12.32
C GLU A 37 4.21 -0.97 -11.71
N GLN A 38 3.09 -1.70 -11.83
CA GLN A 38 1.87 -1.36 -11.14
C GLN A 38 2.05 -1.35 -9.61
N ALA A 39 2.65 -2.41 -9.06
CA ALA A 39 2.89 -2.56 -7.64
C ALA A 39 3.81 -1.47 -7.08
N ARG A 40 4.83 -1.08 -7.86
CA ARG A 40 5.72 0.03 -7.55
C ARG A 40 4.97 1.36 -7.50
N GLU A 41 4.14 1.64 -8.49
CA GLU A 41 3.36 2.88 -8.56
C GLU A 41 2.34 3.00 -7.43
N VAL A 42 1.66 1.89 -7.09
CA VAL A 42 0.76 1.80 -5.94
C VAL A 42 1.54 2.09 -4.65
N ASN A 43 2.69 1.44 -4.45
CA ASN A 43 3.51 1.63 -3.26
C ASN A 43 4.02 3.07 -3.14
N ARG A 44 4.46 3.66 -4.25
CA ARG A 44 4.91 5.05 -4.35
C ARG A 44 3.82 6.00 -3.89
N THR A 45 2.66 5.94 -4.54
CA THR A 45 1.52 6.84 -4.26
C THR A 45 1.01 6.65 -2.83
N PHE A 46 0.90 5.41 -2.36
CA PHE A 46 0.52 5.09 -0.99
C PHE A 46 1.49 5.72 0.03
N LYS A 47 2.80 5.50 -0.10
CA LYS A 47 3.79 6.03 0.83
C LYS A 47 3.91 7.57 0.75
N GLU A 48 3.82 8.16 -0.44
CA GLU A 48 3.82 9.62 -0.61
C GLU A 48 2.60 10.26 0.07
N THR A 49 1.42 9.64 -0.06
CA THR A 49 0.18 10.10 0.57
C THR A 49 0.27 10.05 2.10
N VAL A 50 0.84 8.98 2.65
CA VAL A 50 1.07 8.88 4.10
C VAL A 50 2.13 9.90 4.57
N ALA A 51 3.14 10.16 3.74
CA ALA A 51 4.17 11.16 4.04
C ALA A 51 3.64 12.59 4.11
N GLU A 52 2.61 12.93 3.34
CA GLU A 52 1.91 14.22 3.47
C GLU A 52 1.31 14.39 4.87
N VAL A 53 0.67 13.34 5.40
CA VAL A 53 0.13 13.33 6.76
C VAL A 53 1.27 13.48 7.78
N GLN A 54 2.35 12.71 7.61
CA GLN A 54 3.52 12.83 8.47
C GLN A 54 4.05 14.27 8.49
N ARG A 55 4.26 14.91 7.33
CA ARG A 55 4.73 16.31 7.25
C ARG A 55 3.81 17.29 7.94
N HIS A 56 2.50 17.07 7.86
CA HIS A 56 1.53 17.95 8.53
C HIS A 56 1.64 17.85 10.06
N ILE A 57 1.94 16.65 10.57
CA ILE A 57 2.11 16.38 12.01
C ILE A 57 3.49 16.84 12.50
N PHE A 58 4.54 16.35 11.83
CA PHE A 58 5.94 16.48 12.20
C PHE A 58 6.84 16.15 10.99
N ASP A 59 7.62 17.13 10.52
CA ASP A 59 8.50 17.04 9.35
C ASP A 59 9.89 16.42 9.64
N GLY A 60 10.19 16.15 10.91
CA GLY A 60 11.43 15.51 11.33
C GLY A 60 11.49 14.01 11.09
N GLU A 61 12.45 13.34 11.71
CA GLU A 61 12.65 11.91 11.53
C GLU A 61 11.65 11.05 12.31
N TRP A 62 11.01 10.12 11.61
CA TRP A 62 10.09 9.15 12.20
C TRP A 62 10.78 7.82 12.40
N ARG A 63 10.54 7.18 13.55
CA ARG A 63 10.96 5.78 13.76
C ARG A 63 10.19 4.86 12.83
N VAL A 64 10.91 4.05 12.06
CA VAL A 64 10.35 3.04 11.18
C VAL A 64 10.10 1.76 11.98
N ARG A 65 8.88 1.22 11.90
CA ARG A 65 8.53 -0.08 12.51
C ARG A 65 8.18 -1.12 11.46
N ASN A 66 7.38 -0.73 10.47
CA ASN A 66 7.13 -1.51 9.26
C ASN A 66 7.38 -0.58 8.08
N TYR A 67 8.32 -0.93 7.19
CA TYR A 67 8.74 -0.05 6.11
C TYR A 67 7.66 0.12 5.03
N GLY A 68 6.92 -0.96 4.76
CA GLY A 68 5.77 -1.00 3.85
C GLY A 68 6.14 -1.19 2.38
N ASP A 69 7.28 -1.79 2.09
CA ASP A 69 7.68 -2.29 0.76
C ASP A 69 7.29 -3.75 0.52
N MET A 70 7.14 -4.54 1.59
CA MET A 70 6.74 -5.95 1.50
C MET A 70 5.24 -6.05 1.18
N PRO A 71 4.85 -6.74 0.10
CA PRO A 71 3.44 -6.97 -0.22
C PRO A 71 2.86 -8.06 0.70
N ASP A 72 1.71 -7.76 1.28
CA ASP A 72 0.92 -8.71 2.07
C ASP A 72 -0.27 -9.21 1.23
N PRO A 73 -0.67 -10.49 1.37
CA PRO A 73 -1.87 -10.99 0.70
C PRO A 73 -3.13 -10.38 1.31
N CYS A 74 -4.02 -9.90 0.44
CA CYS A 74 -5.40 -9.52 0.73
C CYS A 74 -6.32 -10.28 -0.24
N ASP A 75 -7.64 -10.31 0.00
CA ASP A 75 -8.67 -10.99 -0.82
C ASP A 75 -8.15 -11.86 -1.98
N ASP A 76 -8.20 -11.36 -3.22
CA ASP A 76 -7.62 -11.98 -4.43
C ASP A 76 -6.42 -11.15 -4.95
N GLY A 77 -5.64 -10.54 -4.05
CA GLY A 77 -4.74 -9.44 -4.36
C GLY A 77 -3.53 -9.28 -3.44
N TYR A 78 -2.92 -8.10 -3.53
CA TYR A 78 -1.86 -7.64 -2.63
C TYR A 78 -2.16 -6.25 -2.05
N GLU A 79 -1.63 -5.99 -0.86
CA GLU A 79 -1.64 -4.68 -0.21
C GLU A 79 -0.29 -4.42 0.48
N TYR A 80 -0.12 -3.19 0.97
CA TYR A 80 1.05 -2.78 1.74
C TYR A 80 0.65 -2.25 3.09
N TYR A 81 1.50 -2.48 4.08
CA TYR A 81 1.32 -1.97 5.42
C TYR A 81 2.57 -1.25 5.91
N LEU A 82 2.43 -0.01 6.39
CA LEU A 82 3.52 0.73 7.01
C LEU A 82 3.16 1.17 8.42
N THR A 83 4.20 1.33 9.23
CA THR A 83 4.09 1.94 10.56
C THR A 83 5.22 2.92 10.78
N ARG A 84 4.87 4.11 11.26
CA ARG A 84 5.78 5.18 11.65
C ARG A 84 5.42 5.65 13.06
N ALA A 85 6.41 6.01 13.86
CA ALA A 85 6.19 6.58 15.18
C ALA A 85 7.08 7.80 15.39
N THR A 86 6.60 8.77 16.16
CA THR A 86 7.42 9.92 16.54
C THR A 86 8.63 9.48 17.39
N PRO A 87 9.71 10.27 17.42
CA PRO A 87 10.86 10.01 18.29
C PRO A 87 10.46 10.11 19.78
N GLU A 88 11.30 9.59 20.68
CA GLU A 88 10.95 9.46 22.10
C GLU A 88 10.85 10.81 22.80
N GLU A 89 11.49 11.83 22.27
CA GLU A 89 11.51 13.21 22.75
C GLU A 89 10.41 14.10 22.12
N PHE A 90 9.54 13.53 21.28
CA PHE A 90 8.50 14.28 20.59
C PHE A 90 7.48 14.86 21.58
N THR A 91 7.07 16.11 21.33
CA THR A 91 5.96 16.72 22.05
C THR A 91 5.25 17.78 21.22
N PHE A 92 3.97 17.94 21.47
CA PHE A 92 3.15 19.08 21.05
C PHE A 92 3.07 20.18 22.12
N ASP A 93 3.89 20.14 23.17
CA ASP A 93 3.89 21.10 24.27
C ASP A 93 2.49 21.25 24.90
N GLU A 94 1.91 20.13 25.34
CA GLU A 94 0.54 20.02 25.92
C GLU A 94 -0.62 20.34 24.94
N GLN A 95 -0.34 20.59 23.66
CA GLN A 95 -1.36 20.89 22.66
C GLN A 95 -1.87 19.66 21.90
N GLY A 96 -1.47 18.44 22.28
CA GLY A 96 -1.80 17.19 21.58
C GLY A 96 -3.26 17.07 21.15
N PRO A 97 -4.25 17.22 22.06
CA PRO A 97 -5.67 17.15 21.69
C PRO A 97 -6.10 18.18 20.64
N GLN A 98 -5.65 19.43 20.77
CA GLN A 98 -5.95 20.48 19.80
C GLN A 98 -5.32 20.17 18.44
N ARG A 99 -4.06 19.73 18.43
CA ARG A 99 -3.34 19.38 17.20
C ARG A 99 -3.99 18.21 16.45
N MET A 100 -4.52 17.22 17.18
CA MET A 100 -5.28 16.12 16.58
C MET A 100 -6.62 16.60 15.99
N GLN A 101 -7.31 17.54 16.63
CA GLN A 101 -8.52 18.13 16.08
C GLN A 101 -8.24 18.95 14.80
N GLU A 102 -7.16 19.73 14.79
CA GLU A 102 -6.70 20.47 13.60
C GLU A 102 -6.35 19.52 12.45
N LEU A 103 -5.65 18.42 12.76
CA LEU A 103 -5.31 17.37 11.81
C LEU A 103 -6.55 16.70 11.21
N GLU A 104 -7.57 16.39 12.03
CA GLU A 104 -8.83 15.82 11.55
C GLU A 104 -9.51 16.76 10.53
N GLY A 105 -9.56 18.06 10.84
CA GLY A 105 -10.08 19.08 9.92
C GLY A 105 -9.28 19.14 8.61
N TRP A 106 -7.95 19.16 8.71
CA TRP A 106 -7.07 19.16 7.54
C TRP A 106 -7.26 17.91 6.67
N LEU A 107 -7.40 16.72 7.28
CA LEU A 107 -7.66 15.48 6.54
C LEU A 107 -8.94 15.60 5.71
N VAL A 108 -10.04 16.06 6.30
CA VAL A 108 -11.32 16.27 5.60
C VAL A 108 -11.17 17.28 4.45
N GLU A 109 -10.52 18.41 4.70
CA GLU A 109 -10.27 19.44 3.69
C GLU A 109 -9.41 18.93 2.51
N ASN A 110 -8.58 17.91 2.74
CA ASN A 110 -7.68 17.32 1.75
C ASN A 110 -8.18 15.98 1.19
N GLY A 111 -9.50 15.75 1.27
CA GLY A 111 -10.20 14.66 0.58
C GLY A 111 -10.13 13.31 1.29
N TRP A 112 -9.66 13.26 2.53
CA TRP A 112 -9.73 12.04 3.32
C TRP A 112 -11.16 11.82 3.85
N VAL A 113 -11.57 10.56 3.87
CA VAL A 113 -12.79 10.13 4.54
C VAL A 113 -12.43 9.77 5.97
N VAL A 114 -12.79 10.64 6.92
CA VAL A 114 -12.58 10.39 8.35
C VAL A 114 -13.75 9.59 8.91
N ALA A 115 -13.46 8.50 9.60
CA ALA A 115 -14.44 7.70 10.33
C ALA A 115 -14.62 8.26 11.75
N PRO A 116 -15.78 8.01 12.39
CA PRO A 116 -16.00 8.43 13.78
C PRO A 116 -14.92 7.87 14.70
N SER A 117 -14.29 8.74 15.49
CA SER A 117 -13.28 8.33 16.46
C SER A 117 -13.86 7.33 17.47
N PRO A 118 -13.12 6.28 17.84
CA PRO A 118 -13.58 5.33 18.83
C PRO A 118 -13.70 6.02 20.19
N THR A 119 -14.84 5.85 20.85
CA THR A 119 -15.02 6.32 22.24
C THR A 119 -14.50 5.25 23.19
N TYR A 120 -13.48 5.58 23.97
CA TYR A 120 -13.01 4.72 25.05
C TYR A 120 -13.74 5.01 26.37
N GLY A 121 -13.65 4.05 27.29
CA GLY A 121 -14.18 4.22 28.65
C GLY A 121 -13.41 5.28 29.44
N GLU A 122 -13.94 5.63 30.62
CA GLU A 122 -13.33 6.58 31.54
C GLU A 122 -11.86 6.21 31.85
N GLY A 123 -10.95 7.19 31.77
CA GLY A 123 -9.52 7.03 32.07
C GLY A 123 -8.63 6.56 30.90
N ILE A 124 -9.15 6.51 29.67
CA ILE A 124 -8.34 6.30 28.47
C ILE A 124 -8.26 7.62 27.70
N ASP A 125 -7.10 8.26 27.78
CA ASP A 125 -6.85 9.57 27.15
C ASP A 125 -6.29 9.45 25.72
N ASN A 126 -6.33 8.25 25.15
CA ASN A 126 -5.85 8.01 23.80
C ASN A 126 -6.76 8.68 22.75
N ILE A 127 -6.16 9.42 21.84
CA ILE A 127 -6.86 10.09 20.74
C ILE A 127 -6.53 9.34 19.45
N ILE A 128 -7.57 8.81 18.82
CA ILE A 128 -7.44 8.07 17.57
C ILE A 128 -8.22 8.76 16.47
N ILE A 129 -7.54 9.02 15.36
CA ILE A 129 -8.15 9.37 14.08
C ILE A 129 -8.07 8.14 13.18
N MET A 130 -9.22 7.71 12.65
CA MET A 130 -9.29 6.69 11.61
C MET A 130 -9.74 7.37 10.32
N ALA A 131 -8.98 7.21 9.24
CA ALA A 131 -9.29 7.82 7.96
C ALA A 131 -8.96 6.87 6.80
N GLY A 132 -9.44 7.20 5.60
CA GLY A 132 -9.07 6.54 4.35
C GLY A 132 -9.02 7.52 3.19
N LYS A 133 -8.23 7.20 2.17
CA LYS A 133 -8.13 7.94 0.91
C LYS A 133 -7.94 6.95 -0.26
N PRO A 134 -9.00 6.20 -0.63
CA PRO A 134 -8.87 5.06 -1.54
C PRO A 134 -8.40 5.42 -2.95
N ASP A 135 -8.70 6.65 -3.40
CA ASP A 135 -8.23 7.22 -4.67
C ASP A 135 -6.71 7.47 -4.70
N ALA A 136 -6.08 7.53 -3.53
CA ALA A 136 -4.62 7.58 -3.35
C ALA A 136 -4.07 6.28 -2.74
N PHE A 137 -4.79 5.17 -2.93
CA PHE A 137 -4.44 3.83 -2.46
C PHE A 137 -4.31 3.68 -0.94
N VAL A 138 -4.86 4.57 -0.11
CA VAL A 138 -4.89 4.37 1.35
C VAL A 138 -6.26 3.84 1.74
N SER A 139 -6.37 2.55 2.07
CA SER A 139 -7.64 1.98 2.54
C SER A 139 -7.94 2.39 3.98
N ARG A 140 -6.88 2.45 4.80
CA ARG A 140 -6.96 2.79 6.21
C ARG A 140 -5.71 3.51 6.66
N LEU A 141 -5.92 4.55 7.46
CA LEU A 141 -4.93 5.31 8.19
C LEU A 141 -5.43 5.43 9.63
N ASP A 142 -4.68 4.89 10.57
CA ASP A 142 -4.88 5.08 12.00
C ASP A 142 -3.77 5.99 12.53
N ILE A 143 -4.15 7.10 13.13
CA ILE A 143 -3.26 8.03 13.83
C ILE A 143 -3.62 7.97 15.30
N ASP A 144 -2.66 7.54 16.11
CA ASP A 144 -2.84 7.14 17.50
C ASP A 144 -1.93 8.03 18.35
N LEU A 145 -2.52 8.91 19.16
CA LEU A 145 -1.82 9.83 20.05
C LEU A 145 -2.16 9.50 21.50
N LEU A 146 -1.15 9.12 22.27
CA LEU A 146 -1.17 9.18 23.72
C LEU A 146 -0.57 10.53 24.17
N PRO A 147 -1.38 11.46 24.70
CA PRO A 147 -0.87 12.76 25.13
C PRO A 147 0.07 12.64 26.32
N GLY A 148 1.16 13.40 26.28
CA GLY A 148 2.04 13.58 27.43
C GLY A 148 1.41 14.47 28.50
N VAL A 149 1.80 14.26 29.75
CA VAL A 149 1.41 15.07 30.90
C VAL A 149 2.69 15.64 31.51
N ALA A 150 2.95 16.93 31.28
CA ALA A 150 4.20 17.57 31.72
C ALA A 150 4.38 17.49 33.24
N ALA A 151 3.29 17.60 34.00
CA ALA A 151 3.30 17.46 35.47
C ALA A 151 3.76 16.07 35.94
N GLU A 152 3.62 15.03 35.09
CA GLU A 152 4.05 13.66 35.35
C GLU A 152 5.39 13.34 34.67
N GLY A 153 5.97 14.29 33.94
CA GLY A 153 7.22 14.10 33.19
C GLY A 153 7.09 13.15 32.01
N THR A 154 5.87 12.94 31.50
CA THR A 154 5.61 12.14 30.29
C THR A 154 5.54 13.03 29.05
N VAL A 155 5.80 12.43 27.89
CA VAL A 155 5.86 13.09 26.58
C VAL A 155 4.85 12.45 25.64
N ASP A 156 4.54 13.15 24.54
CA ASP A 156 3.56 12.67 23.57
C ASP A 156 4.09 11.46 22.81
N VAL A 157 3.27 10.40 22.70
CA VAL A 157 3.59 9.24 21.87
C VAL A 157 2.59 9.18 20.74
N LEU A 158 3.07 9.38 19.51
CA LEU A 158 2.24 9.34 18.30
C LEU A 158 2.72 8.24 17.35
N ALA A 159 1.78 7.42 16.87
CA ALA A 159 2.01 6.41 15.86
C ALA A 159 1.03 6.56 14.69
N ILE A 160 1.54 6.34 13.49
CA ILE A 160 0.76 6.21 12.26
C ILE A 160 0.86 4.77 11.78
N ARG A 161 -0.30 4.15 11.51
CA ARG A 161 -0.42 2.85 10.86
C ARG A 161 -1.26 3.04 9.62
N ALA A 162 -0.76 2.62 8.47
CA ALA A 162 -1.49 2.75 7.23
C ALA A 162 -1.47 1.42 6.47
N THR A 163 -2.61 1.09 5.86
CA THR A 163 -2.78 -0.04 4.96
C THR A 163 -3.21 0.50 3.60
N SER A 164 -2.62 -0.03 2.53
CA SER A 164 -3.02 0.34 1.18
C SER A 164 -4.36 -0.28 0.80
N THR A 165 -4.96 0.15 -0.30
CA THR A 165 -6.08 -0.60 -0.90
C THR A 165 -5.57 -1.90 -1.50
N CYS A 166 -6.40 -2.96 -1.42
CA CYS A 166 -6.12 -4.25 -2.04
C CYS A 166 -6.12 -4.10 -3.56
N GLN A 167 -5.00 -4.45 -4.20
CA GLN A 167 -4.80 -4.38 -5.64
C GLN A 167 -4.82 -5.79 -6.26
N PRO A 168 -5.30 -5.95 -7.50
CA PRO A 168 -5.28 -7.23 -8.18
C PRO A 168 -3.83 -7.68 -8.42
N GLY A 169 -3.52 -8.96 -8.15
CA GLY A 169 -2.20 -9.53 -8.36
C GLY A 169 -1.86 -10.60 -7.33
N ASP A 170 -0.75 -11.30 -7.52
CA ASP A 170 -0.27 -12.30 -6.56
C ASP A 170 0.86 -11.72 -5.71
N ALA A 171 0.62 -11.58 -4.40
CA ALA A 171 1.62 -11.06 -3.46
C ALA A 171 2.89 -11.93 -3.39
N ASN A 172 2.78 -13.25 -3.59
CA ASN A 172 3.92 -14.16 -3.59
C ASN A 172 4.71 -14.08 -4.90
N GLU A 173 4.07 -13.83 -6.04
CA GLU A 173 4.81 -13.55 -7.27
C GLU A 173 5.58 -12.22 -7.15
N LEU A 174 4.93 -11.19 -6.58
CA LEU A 174 5.56 -9.88 -6.34
C LEU A 174 6.74 -9.97 -5.36
N ILE A 175 6.60 -10.68 -4.24
CA ILE A 175 7.69 -10.77 -3.25
C ILE A 175 8.92 -11.49 -3.83
N ILE A 176 8.73 -12.49 -4.71
CA ILE A 176 9.84 -13.18 -5.39
C ILE A 176 10.59 -12.22 -6.32
N GLU A 177 9.87 -11.33 -7.00
CA GLU A 177 10.46 -10.30 -7.86
C GLU A 177 11.18 -9.20 -7.04
N LEU A 178 10.62 -8.83 -5.89
CA LEU A 178 11.14 -7.77 -5.04
C LEU A 178 12.37 -8.17 -4.21
N TYR A 179 12.46 -9.44 -3.81
CA TYR A 179 13.50 -9.93 -2.91
C TYR A 179 14.22 -11.13 -3.51
N PRO A 180 15.34 -10.90 -4.20
CA PRO A 180 16.15 -11.97 -4.80
C PRO A 180 16.52 -13.04 -3.76
N GLY A 181 16.18 -14.30 -4.09
CA GLY A 181 16.47 -15.44 -3.22
C GLY A 181 15.36 -15.80 -2.22
N PHE A 182 14.26 -15.07 -2.16
CA PHE A 182 13.06 -15.47 -1.41
C PHE A 182 12.39 -16.71 -2.03
N PRO A 183 11.77 -17.62 -1.24
CA PRO A 183 11.72 -17.70 0.23
C PRO A 183 12.93 -18.41 0.85
N VAL A 184 13.92 -18.80 0.05
CA VAL A 184 15.08 -19.59 0.51
C VAL A 184 15.97 -18.77 1.44
N THR A 185 16.16 -17.50 1.13
CA THR A 185 16.81 -16.51 1.97
C THR A 185 15.71 -15.62 2.56
N PRO A 186 15.64 -15.46 3.89
CA PRO A 186 14.75 -14.47 4.49
C PRO A 186 15.00 -13.11 3.85
N ALA A 187 13.94 -12.32 3.63
CA ALA A 187 14.12 -10.94 3.18
C ALA A 187 15.03 -10.22 4.18
N ASP A 188 16.23 -9.84 3.75
CA ASP A 188 17.17 -9.12 4.60
C ASP A 188 16.60 -7.73 4.86
N GLN A 189 16.21 -7.46 6.11
CA GLN A 189 15.66 -6.17 6.53
C GLN A 189 16.74 -5.19 7.04
N SER A 190 18.02 -5.57 7.03
CA SER A 190 19.12 -4.71 7.52
C SER A 190 19.28 -3.41 6.73
N HIS A 191 18.73 -3.36 5.53
CA HIS A 191 18.72 -2.17 4.69
C HIS A 191 17.71 -1.12 5.15
N ILE A 192 16.62 -1.52 5.83
CA ILE A 192 15.54 -0.62 6.28
C ILE A 192 16.11 0.33 7.35
N PRO A 193 15.95 1.66 7.20
CA PRO A 193 16.54 2.60 8.15
C PRO A 193 15.70 2.57 9.43
N GLU A 194 16.35 2.72 10.59
CA GLU A 194 15.64 2.82 11.87
C GLU A 194 14.77 4.08 11.95
N ARG A 195 15.18 5.13 11.23
CA ARG A 195 14.51 6.43 11.16
C ARG A 195 14.46 6.94 9.72
N GLU A 196 13.37 7.60 9.36
CA GLU A 196 13.15 8.16 8.02
C GLU A 196 12.37 9.48 8.13
N SER A 197 12.87 10.55 7.50
CA SER A 197 12.11 11.80 7.32
C SER A 197 11.06 11.61 6.22
N PRO A 198 9.89 12.28 6.28
CA PRO A 198 8.88 12.25 5.23
C PRO A 198 9.38 12.70 3.85
N ASP A 199 10.49 13.44 3.78
CA ASP A 199 11.10 13.91 2.53
C ASP A 199 12.21 12.98 2.00
N THR A 200 12.54 11.91 2.73
CA THR A 200 13.54 10.93 2.31
C THR A 200 13.04 10.17 1.07
N PRO A 201 13.86 10.01 0.01
CA PRO A 201 13.56 9.09 -1.07
C PRO A 201 13.34 7.68 -0.53
N ARG A 202 12.22 7.08 -0.91
CA ARG A 202 11.80 5.77 -0.42
C ARG A 202 12.25 4.65 -1.35
N TRP A 203 12.11 3.41 -0.92
CA TRP A 203 12.52 2.23 -1.67
C TRP A 203 11.40 1.21 -1.82
N PHE A 204 11.58 0.32 -2.80
CA PHE A 204 10.66 -0.75 -3.15
C PHE A 204 11.42 -2.00 -3.58
N GLY A 205 11.65 -2.88 -2.60
CA GLY A 205 12.43 -4.10 -2.79
C GLY A 205 13.93 -3.86 -2.95
N LEU A 206 14.62 -4.91 -3.40
CA LEU A 206 16.07 -4.96 -3.55
C LEU A 206 16.47 -5.22 -5.00
N THR A 207 17.64 -4.73 -5.40
CA THR A 207 18.33 -5.14 -6.64
C THR A 207 18.94 -6.54 -6.48
N GLU A 208 19.38 -7.17 -7.59
CA GLU A 208 19.98 -8.52 -7.57
C GLU A 208 21.20 -8.65 -6.64
N ASP A 209 21.95 -7.55 -6.43
CA ASP A 209 23.09 -7.44 -5.51
C ASP A 209 22.69 -7.04 -4.07
N GLY A 210 21.38 -7.02 -3.78
CA GLY A 210 20.83 -6.79 -2.45
C GLY A 210 20.79 -5.32 -2.01
N GLN A 211 20.94 -4.36 -2.92
CA GLN A 211 20.83 -2.94 -2.60
C GLN A 211 19.37 -2.45 -2.64
N PRO A 212 18.97 -1.47 -1.80
CA PRO A 212 17.64 -0.87 -1.89
C PRO A 212 17.37 -0.28 -3.27
N ARG A 213 16.20 -0.59 -3.83
CA ARG A 213 15.75 -0.07 -5.12
C ARG A 213 14.91 1.19 -4.90
N PRO A 214 15.33 2.38 -5.37
CA PRO A 214 14.57 3.61 -5.17
C PRO A 214 13.18 3.56 -5.80
N LEU A 215 12.20 4.16 -5.11
CA LEU A 215 10.85 4.42 -5.61
C LEU A 215 10.85 5.54 -6.66
#